data_AF-A0A9W6QIB4-F1
#
_entry.id   AF-A0A9W6QIB4-F1
#
_cell.length_a   1.000
_cell.length_b   1.000
_cell.length_c   1.000
_cell.angle_alpha   90.00
_cell.angle_beta   90.00
_cell.angle_gamma   90.00
#
_symmetry.space_group_name_H-M   'P 1'
#
loop_
_entity.id
_entity.type
_entity.pdbx_description
1 polymer ?
#
loop_
_entity_poly.entity_id
_entity_poly.type
_entity_poly.pdbx_seq_one_letter_code
_entity_poly.pdbx_strand_id
1 'polypeptide(L)'
;MELLWQQARRNTLISWPEDVDRRLDILVRAATAAGENTSRSQILAALVTAADPDPQRLAETLRTYRLLHTDALTGDSQRDDLPSVRNPGPSRTRR
;
A
#
# COMPACT_ATOMS: atom_id res chain seq x y z
N MET A 1 -9.80 -13.12 20.83
CA MET A 1 -10.35 -12.31 19.72
C MET A 1 -9.47 -12.56 18.51
N GLU A 2 -10.05 -12.88 17.35
CA GLU A 2 -9.30 -13.08 16.12
C GLU A 2 -9.01 -11.74 15.43
N LEU A 3 -7.79 -11.54 14.93
CA LEU A 3 -7.40 -10.31 14.25
C LEU A 3 -7.78 -10.38 12.76
N LEU A 4 -8.31 -9.29 12.20
CA LEU A 4 -8.77 -9.24 10.80
C LEU A 4 -7.65 -9.59 9.78
N TRP A 5 -6.40 -9.22 10.05
CA TRP A 5 -5.26 -9.54 9.18
C TRP A 5 -4.84 -11.03 9.20
N GLN A 6 -5.36 -11.81 10.16
CA GLN A 6 -5.11 -13.26 10.31
C GLN A 6 -6.20 -14.13 9.65
N GLN A 7 -7.28 -13.52 9.14
CA GLN A 7 -8.39 -14.21 8.49
C GLN A 7 -7.99 -14.77 7.12
N ALA A 8 -8.83 -15.69 6.59
CA ALA A 8 -8.64 -16.27 5.27
C ALA A 8 -8.55 -15.18 4.18
N ARG A 9 -7.48 -15.23 3.39
CA ARG A 9 -7.18 -14.19 2.39
C ARG A 9 -7.84 -14.51 1.06
N ARG A 10 -8.39 -13.49 0.39
CA ARG A 10 -8.81 -13.57 -1.01
C ARG A 10 -7.82 -12.82 -1.88
N ASN A 11 -7.44 -13.43 -3.02
CA ASN A 11 -6.60 -12.76 -4.00
C ASN A 11 -7.41 -11.70 -4.75
N THR A 12 -6.84 -10.50 -4.88
CA THR A 12 -7.43 -9.39 -5.64
C THR A 12 -6.45 -8.98 -6.73
N LEU A 13 -6.94 -8.86 -7.96
CA LEU A 13 -6.18 -8.31 -9.08
C LEU A 13 -6.58 -6.85 -9.27
N ILE A 14 -5.61 -5.94 -9.18
CA ILE A 14 -5.82 -4.48 -9.28
C ILE A 14 -4.90 -3.93 -10.36
N SER A 15 -5.43 -3.02 -11.19
CA SER A 15 -4.66 -2.28 -12.19
C SER A 15 -4.68 -0.80 -11.86
N TRP A 16 -3.51 -0.15 -11.82
CA TRP A 16 -3.34 1.27 -11.54
C TRP A 16 -2.08 1.82 -12.25
N PRO A 17 -1.86 3.15 -12.29
CA PRO A 17 -0.63 3.73 -12.80
C PRO A 17 0.62 3.23 -12.05
N GLU A 18 1.77 3.16 -12.75
CA GLU A 18 3.04 2.69 -12.17
C GLU A 18 3.46 3.52 -10.94
N ASP A 19 3.25 4.83 -10.97
CA ASP A 19 3.64 5.69 -9.85
C ASP A 19 2.84 5.41 -8.57
N VAL A 20 1.58 4.96 -8.71
CA VAL A 20 0.78 4.50 -7.56
C VAL A 20 1.35 3.18 -7.03
N ASP A 21 1.77 2.29 -7.91
CA ASP A 21 2.40 1.01 -7.53
C ASP A 21 3.69 1.23 -6.74
N ARG A 22 4.55 2.13 -7.24
CA ARG A 22 5.80 2.52 -6.58
C ARG A 22 5.55 3.21 -5.25
N ARG A 23 4.50 4.05 -5.17
CA ARG A 23 4.12 4.72 -3.92
C ARG A 23 3.75 3.71 -2.82
N LEU A 24 3.15 2.58 -3.18
CA LEU A 24 2.85 1.51 -2.24
C LEU A 24 4.13 0.86 -1.67
N ASP A 25 5.19 0.69 -2.47
CA ASP A 25 6.48 0.19 -1.95
C ASP A 25 7.10 1.17 -0.96
N ILE A 26 6.99 2.47 -1.22
CA ILE A 26 7.46 3.52 -0.30
C ILE A 26 6.71 3.44 1.03
N LEU A 27 5.40 3.18 1.02
CA LEU A 27 4.63 2.98 2.25
C LEU A 27 5.10 1.76 3.04
N VAL A 28 5.42 0.65 2.37
CA VAL A 28 6.00 -0.54 3.03
C VAL A 28 7.36 -0.21 3.65
N ARG A 29 8.23 0.50 2.92
CA ARG A 29 9.54 0.95 3.43
C ARG A 29 9.40 1.90 4.62
N ALA A 30 8.43 2.82 4.58
CA ALA A 30 8.14 3.75 5.68
C ALA A 30 7.65 3.01 6.93
N ALA A 31 6.74 2.03 6.77
CA ALA A 31 6.31 1.18 7.87
C ALA A 31 7.48 0.36 8.45
N THR A 32 8.35 -0.17 7.58
CA THR A 32 9.56 -0.91 8.01
C THR A 32 10.52 -0.01 8.80
N ALA A 33 10.70 1.25 8.38
CA ALA A 33 11.50 2.22 9.11
C ALA A 33 10.94 2.50 10.52
N ALA A 34 9.62 2.40 10.69
CA ALA A 34 8.94 2.50 11.98
C ALA A 34 8.97 1.20 12.82
N GLY A 35 9.63 0.13 12.33
CA GLY A 35 9.74 -1.15 13.02
C GLY A 35 8.63 -2.15 12.69
N GLU A 36 7.71 -1.82 11.78
CA GLU A 36 6.62 -2.70 11.37
C GLU A 36 7.06 -3.69 10.29
N ASN A 37 6.90 -4.98 10.53
CA ASN A 37 7.10 -6.02 9.52
C ASN A 37 5.78 -6.27 8.76
N THR A 38 5.65 -5.63 7.59
CA THR A 38 4.40 -5.61 6.82
C THR A 38 4.66 -5.86 5.33
N SER A 39 3.60 -6.17 4.60
CA SER A 39 3.60 -6.43 3.16
C SER A 39 2.71 -5.44 2.40
N ARG A 40 2.88 -5.36 1.07
CA ARG A 40 2.03 -4.52 0.20
C ARG A 40 0.53 -4.77 0.42
N SER A 41 0.13 -6.04 0.57
CA SER A 41 -1.28 -6.41 0.81
C SER A 41 -1.77 -5.98 2.19
N GLN A 42 -0.92 -6.03 3.22
CA GLN A 42 -1.26 -5.52 4.55
C GLN A 42 -1.36 -4.00 4.58
N ILE A 43 -0.46 -3.27 3.90
CA ILE A 43 -0.59 -1.81 3.74
C ILE A 43 -1.88 -1.47 3.01
N LEU A 44 -2.18 -2.14 1.89
CA LEU A 44 -3.42 -1.90 1.15
C LEU A 44 -4.65 -2.21 2.00
N ALA A 45 -4.67 -3.33 2.73
CA ALA A 45 -5.76 -3.67 3.63
C ALA A 45 -5.91 -2.63 4.76
N ALA A 46 -4.81 -2.13 5.32
CA ALA A 46 -4.83 -1.08 6.32
C ALA A 46 -5.40 0.23 5.77
N LEU A 47 -5.00 0.65 4.57
CA LEU A 47 -5.54 1.84 3.91
C LEU A 47 -7.05 1.72 3.64
N VAL A 48 -7.49 0.55 3.14
CA VAL A 48 -8.92 0.28 2.91
C VAL A 48 -9.71 0.28 4.22
N THR A 49 -9.14 -0.28 5.29
CA THR A 49 -9.78 -0.33 6.61
C THR A 49 -9.84 1.05 7.27
N ALA A 50 -8.85 1.92 7.02
CA ALA A 50 -8.76 3.26 7.57
C ALA A 50 -9.57 4.30 6.78
N ALA A 51 -10.00 3.99 5.56
CA ALA A 51 -10.77 4.90 4.73
C ALA A 51 -12.10 5.27 5.40
N ASP A 52 -12.43 6.57 5.41
CA ASP A 52 -13.71 7.07 5.92
C ASP A 52 -14.85 6.61 4.99
N PRO A 53 -15.85 5.85 5.50
CA PRO A 53 -16.97 5.37 4.69
C PRO A 53 -18.02 6.46 4.38
N ASP A 54 -17.85 7.69 4.88
CA ASP A 54 -18.72 8.82 4.53
C ASP A 54 -18.72 9.07 3.00
N PRO A 55 -19.90 9.11 2.34
CA PRO A 55 -19.99 9.23 0.89
C PRO A 55 -19.34 10.51 0.34
N GLN A 56 -19.43 11.62 1.07
CA GLN A 56 -18.90 12.92 0.65
C GLN A 56 -17.38 12.91 0.74
N ARG A 57 -16.82 12.40 1.84
CA ARG A 57 -15.36 12.23 2.01
C ARG A 57 -14.76 11.28 0.96
N LEU A 58 -15.44 10.18 0.66
CA LEU A 58 -15.00 9.26 -0.37
C LEU A 58 -15.03 9.92 -1.77
N ALA A 59 -16.09 10.68 -2.07
CA ALA A 59 -16.18 11.41 -3.33
C ALA A 59 -15.10 12.49 -3.47
N GLU A 60 -14.77 13.21 -2.40
CA GLU A 60 -13.66 14.18 -2.36
C GLU A 60 -12.31 13.49 -2.62
N THR A 61 -12.07 12.34 -1.98
CA THR A 61 -10.86 11.54 -2.19
C THR A 61 -10.71 11.13 -3.65
N LEU A 62 -11.80 10.65 -4.27
CA LEU A 62 -11.81 10.24 -5.68
C LEU A 62 -11.59 11.41 -6.64
N ARG A 63 -12.21 12.57 -6.38
CA ARG A 63 -12.01 13.78 -7.20
C ARG A 63 -10.56 14.24 -7.13
N THR A 64 -9.99 14.26 -5.92
CA THR A 64 -8.59 14.64 -5.70
C THR A 64 -7.66 13.73 -6.49
N TYR A 65 -7.84 12.41 -6.38
CA TYR A 65 -7.05 11.44 -7.15
C TYR A 65 -7.15 11.67 -8.66
N ARG A 66 -8.37 11.91 -9.19
CA ARG A 66 -8.60 12.15 -10.62
C ARG A 66 -8.00 13.45 -11.16
N LEU A 67 -7.65 14.38 -10.27
CA LEU A 67 -7.01 15.66 -10.62
C LEU A 67 -5.49 15.63 -10.45
N LEU A 68 -4.91 14.52 -9.97
CA LEU A 68 -3.46 14.41 -9.84
C LEU A 68 -2.80 14.39 -11.22
N HIS A 69 -1.77 15.23 -11.37
CA HIS A 69 -0.88 15.18 -12.52
C HIS A 69 0.13 14.03 -12.39
N THR A 70 0.68 13.59 -13.52
CA THR A 70 1.59 12.43 -13.60
C THR A 70 2.81 12.55 -12.69
N ASP A 71 3.27 13.77 -12.41
CA ASP A 71 4.42 14.07 -11.56
C ASP A 71 4.10 14.16 -10.06
N ALA A 72 2.82 14.12 -9.68
CA ALA A 72 2.39 14.39 -8.32
C ALA A 72 2.94 13.39 -7.27
N LEU A 73 3.36 12.19 -7.71
CA LEU A 73 3.94 11.16 -6.85
C LEU A 73 5.45 10.96 -7.08
N THR A 74 6.05 11.66 -8.03
CA THR A 74 7.46 11.46 -8.42
C THR A 74 8.41 11.92 -7.32
N GLY A 75 8.09 12.97 -6.56
CA GLY A 75 8.93 13.46 -5.46
C GLY A 75 9.12 12.46 -4.31
N ASP A 76 8.16 11.56 -4.09
CA ASP A 76 8.27 10.49 -3.10
C ASP A 76 9.09 9.29 -3.60
N SER A 77 9.32 9.18 -4.92
CA SER A 77 9.96 8.02 -5.57
C SER A 77 11.40 7.77 -5.11
N GLN A 78 12.09 8.82 -4.67
CA GLN A 78 13.51 8.79 -4.33
C GLN A 78 13.75 8.96 -2.82
N ARG A 79 12.83 8.49 -1.95
CA ARG A 79 13.01 8.46 -0.49
C ARG A 79 14.25 7.62 -0.11
N ASP A 80 15.44 8.21 -0.25
CA ASP A 80 16.76 7.62 0.00
C ASP A 80 17.03 7.51 1.52
N ASP A 81 16.26 8.25 2.32
CA ASP A 81 16.21 8.19 3.78
C ASP A 81 15.58 6.91 4.33
N LEU A 82 14.79 6.20 3.52
CA LEU A 82 14.10 4.98 3.95
C LEU A 82 14.96 3.72 3.72
N PRO A 83 14.81 2.66 4.52
CA PRO A 83 15.53 1.41 4.31
C PRO A 83 15.08 0.72 3.01
N SER A 84 16.01 0.05 2.32
CA SER A 84 15.64 -0.84 1.21
C SER A 84 14.99 -2.11 1.76
N VAL A 85 13.71 -2.32 1.48
CA VAL A 85 13.01 -3.56 1.83
C VAL A 85 13.31 -4.61 0.76
N ARG A 86 14.08 -5.65 1.10
CA ARG A 86 14.14 -6.86 0.27
C ARG A 86 12.87 -7.63 0.49
N ASN A 87 12.00 -7.72 -0.51
CA ASN A 87 10.93 -8.71 -0.51
C ASN A 87 11.57 -10.08 -0.76
N PRO A 88 11.68 -10.99 0.23
CA PRO A 88 12.02 -12.36 -0.08
C PRO A 88 10.93 -12.89 -1.01
N GLY A 89 11.32 -13.27 -2.23
CA GLY A 89 10.40 -13.90 -3.18
C GLY A 89 9.70 -15.11 -2.55
N PRO A 90 8.57 -15.55 -3.12
CA PRO A 90 7.77 -16.63 -2.54
C PRO A 90 8.66 -17.86 -2.28
N SER A 91 8.91 -18.14 -1.00
CA SER A 91 9.55 -19.39 -0.59
C SER A 91 8.60 -20.51 -0.95
N ARG A 92 8.98 -21.32 -1.95
CA ARG A 92 8.30 -22.59 -2.23
C ARG A 92 8.54 -23.49 -1.03
N THR A 93 7.61 -23.50 -0.08
CA THR A 93 7.48 -24.59 0.87
C THR A 93 7.17 -25.84 0.04
N ARG A 94 8.21 -26.61 -0.27
CA ARG A 94 8.08 -27.94 -0.89
C ARG A 94 7.22 -28.79 0.05
N ARG A 95 6.13 -29.33 -0.47
CA ARG A 95 5.44 -30.48 0.10
C ARG A 95 5.54 -31.61 -0.90
#